data_AF-A0A528S7A2-F1
#
_entry.id   AF-A0A528S7A2-F1
#
_cell.length_a   1.000
_cell.length_b   1.000
_cell.length_c   1.000
_cell.angle_alpha   90.00
_cell.angle_beta   90.00
_cell.angle_gamma   90.00
#
_symmetry.space_group_name_H-M   'P 1'
#
loop_
_entity.id
_entity.type
_entity.pdbx_description
1 polymer ?
#
loop_
_entity_poly.entity_id
_entity_poly.type
_entity_poly.pdbx_seq_one_letter_code
_entity_poly.pdbx_strand_id
1 'polypeptide(L)'
;MQATRRIDGLVPLSAFQDELRDLLGSFPDLDAEVRLSWAGRGDHFAEIAWYDEDQPLVAEKGISPFSGLSSILGWNLDALALTQPTAKLSNNLPRLSLQELQTRLLQELGPGPWLIFGRTNDGTSLRPKVVAQPPGDDDRGSALRLAFRIARRDARDDAFATVLKHPEALNRADLRLLVDLSVAARDRNVPVPAIDALRSLCRAPQAAPWILSTCDTLEERDAVIRLQSELPFLWCATEVEHWVSAFRTRIDELERRLERLELPTADAGRNVAAALGQIADLEPGLATHAWITFLLVAPRADLEPGLIGRLCRRPKETLRELAEAFVTRQSEHREPPTGLHLAGLLPERRELWERYDPAFADLIAAPLVAARMAAGKLHQNPQVVGRCRAAWLHDRQLFESALAVALGRETIDPGTTQRMDL
;
A
#
# COMPACT_ATOMS: atom_id res chain seq x y z
N MET A 1 13.26 7.91 -11.55
CA MET A 1 11.87 7.86 -12.01
C MET A 1 11.44 9.29 -12.30
N GLN A 2 10.73 9.56 -13.38
CA GLN A 2 10.40 10.93 -13.78
C GLN A 2 8.91 11.01 -14.12
N ALA A 3 8.24 12.03 -13.61
CA ALA A 3 6.89 12.41 -14.01
C ALA A 3 6.93 13.87 -14.48
N THR A 4 6.35 14.12 -15.64
CA THR A 4 6.29 15.47 -16.22
C THR A 4 4.83 15.92 -16.28
N ARG A 5 4.57 17.14 -15.83
CA ARG A 5 3.25 17.79 -15.89
C ARG A 5 3.37 19.16 -16.52
N ARG A 6 2.52 19.45 -17.50
CA ARG A 6 2.32 20.81 -17.99
C ARG A 6 1.27 21.48 -17.11
N ILE A 7 1.59 22.69 -16.63
CA ILE A 7 0.71 23.47 -15.78
C ILE A 7 0.24 24.66 -16.61
N ASP A 8 -1.07 24.75 -16.84
CA ASP A 8 -1.68 25.93 -17.45
C ASP A 8 -2.22 26.84 -16.35
N GLY A 9 -1.67 28.06 -16.24
CA GLY A 9 -2.06 29.03 -15.23
C GLY A 9 -1.37 28.86 -13.87
N LEU A 10 -2.04 29.32 -12.80
CA LEU A 10 -1.54 29.25 -11.43
C LEU A 10 -2.16 28.06 -10.71
N VAL A 11 -1.43 26.94 -10.64
CA VAL A 11 -1.85 25.74 -9.90
C VAL A 11 -0.98 25.61 -8.65
N PRO A 12 -1.56 25.52 -7.44
CA PRO A 12 -0.78 25.34 -6.21
C PRO A 12 -0.13 23.95 -6.17
N LEU A 13 1.05 23.85 -5.54
CA LEU A 13 1.75 22.56 -5.39
C LEU A 13 0.91 21.50 -4.65
N SER A 14 0.01 21.93 -3.77
CA SER A 14 -0.93 21.04 -3.06
C SER A 14 -1.84 20.25 -4.01
N ALA A 15 -2.08 20.74 -5.23
CA ALA A 15 -2.86 20.00 -6.23
C ALA A 15 -2.14 18.72 -6.72
N PHE A 16 -0.84 18.61 -6.50
CA PHE A 16 -0.02 17.44 -6.86
C PHE A 16 0.31 16.56 -5.66
N GLN A 17 -0.33 16.75 -4.50
CA GLN A 17 0.02 16.02 -3.27
C GLN A 17 -0.03 14.50 -3.45
N ASP A 18 -1.07 13.99 -4.10
CA ASP A 18 -1.21 12.54 -4.35
C ASP A 18 -0.12 12.02 -5.29
N GLU A 19 0.19 12.77 -6.36
CA GLU A 19 1.24 12.40 -7.31
C GLU A 19 2.64 12.44 -6.66
N LEU A 20 2.89 13.42 -5.80
CA LEU A 20 4.13 13.52 -5.03
C LEU A 20 4.27 12.35 -4.05
N ARG A 21 3.19 11.97 -3.34
CA ARG A 21 3.19 10.79 -2.46
C ARG A 21 3.42 9.51 -3.25
N ASP A 22 2.76 9.35 -4.40
CA ASP A 22 2.94 8.20 -5.29
C ASP A 22 4.39 8.11 -5.81
N LEU A 23 5.02 9.24 -6.15
CA LEU A 23 6.43 9.29 -6.55
C LEU A 23 7.39 8.95 -5.41
N LEU A 24 7.16 9.53 -4.23
CA LEU A 24 7.96 9.25 -3.04
C LEU A 24 7.84 7.78 -2.62
N GLY A 25 6.62 7.24 -2.61
CA GLY A 25 6.31 5.86 -2.20
C GLY A 25 6.86 4.80 -3.15
N SER A 26 7.21 5.19 -4.38
CA SER A 26 7.84 4.28 -5.35
C SER A 26 9.20 3.78 -4.90
N PHE A 27 9.82 4.49 -3.95
CA PHE A 27 11.00 4.09 -3.23
C PHE A 27 10.61 3.71 -1.80
N PRO A 28 11.03 2.54 -1.31
CA PRO A 28 10.69 2.12 0.05
C PRO A 28 11.46 2.91 1.13
N ASP A 29 12.38 3.80 0.76
CA ASP A 29 13.19 4.53 1.73
C ASP A 29 12.53 5.85 2.14
N LEU A 30 12.72 6.22 3.41
CA LEU A 30 12.31 7.52 3.93
C LEU A 30 13.14 8.66 3.34
N ASP A 31 14.35 8.35 2.86
CA ASP A 31 15.28 9.31 2.27
C ASP A 31 15.01 9.54 0.78
N ALA A 32 13.86 9.06 0.28
CA ALA A 32 13.40 9.35 -1.06
C ALA A 32 13.05 10.84 -1.20
N GLU A 33 13.50 11.45 -2.29
CA GLU A 33 13.28 12.85 -2.61
C GLU A 33 12.70 12.98 -4.02
N VAL A 34 11.74 13.88 -4.18
CA VAL A 34 11.22 14.32 -5.47
C VAL A 34 11.79 15.67 -5.80
N ARG A 35 12.58 15.72 -6.87
CA ARG A 35 13.12 16.96 -7.42
C ARG A 35 12.14 17.55 -8.42
N LEU A 36 11.75 18.80 -8.20
CA LEU A 36 10.93 19.55 -9.12
C LEU A 36 11.83 20.34 -10.07
N SER A 37 11.60 20.16 -11.37
CA SER A 37 12.27 20.92 -12.43
C SER A 37 11.24 21.74 -13.20
N TRP A 38 11.59 22.96 -13.63
CA TRP A 38 10.71 23.82 -14.42
C TRP A 38 11.36 24.18 -15.76
N ALA A 39 10.64 23.94 -16.85
CA ALA A 39 11.10 24.26 -18.20
C ALA A 39 11.46 25.76 -18.32
N GLY A 40 12.74 26.05 -18.54
CA GLY A 40 13.26 27.41 -18.69
C GLY A 40 13.75 28.11 -17.41
N ARG A 41 13.66 27.47 -16.23
CA ARG A 41 14.18 28.04 -14.96
C ARG A 41 15.32 27.24 -14.32
N GLY A 42 15.58 26.02 -14.82
CA GLY A 42 16.65 25.13 -14.39
C GLY A 42 16.14 23.77 -13.89
N ASP A 43 17.07 22.83 -13.73
CA ASP A 43 16.77 21.43 -13.39
C ASP A 43 16.38 21.21 -11.91
N HIS A 44 16.53 22.22 -11.07
CA HIS A 44 16.30 22.14 -9.63
C HIS A 44 15.59 23.39 -9.10
N PHE A 45 14.27 23.31 -8.95
CA PHE A 45 13.41 24.36 -8.41
C PHE A 45 13.10 24.15 -6.93
N ALA A 46 12.78 22.91 -6.54
CA ALA A 46 12.47 22.53 -5.18
C ALA A 46 12.69 21.03 -4.97
N GLU A 47 12.90 20.64 -3.72
CA GLU A 47 12.96 19.24 -3.30
C GLU A 47 11.85 18.97 -2.28
N ILE A 48 11.20 17.82 -2.43
CA ILE A 48 10.11 17.38 -1.55
C ILE A 48 10.50 16.00 -1.04
N ALA A 49 10.45 15.82 0.28
CA ALA A 49 10.78 14.57 0.96
C ALA A 49 9.64 14.18 1.92
N TRP A 50 9.76 13.00 2.55
CA TRP A 50 8.82 12.54 3.57
C TRP A 50 8.89 13.32 4.89
N TYR A 51 10.03 13.98 5.11
CA TYR A 51 10.32 14.80 6.28
C TYR A 51 11.20 15.97 5.83
N ASP A 52 11.19 17.05 6.60
CA ASP A 52 11.95 18.26 6.30
C ASP A 52 13.32 18.25 7.00
N GLU A 53 13.41 17.67 8.20
CA GLU A 53 14.65 17.63 8.99
C GLU A 53 14.96 16.25 9.58
N ASP A 54 16.22 15.80 9.45
CA ASP A 54 16.78 14.65 10.15
C ASP A 54 17.62 15.07 11.36
N GLN A 55 16.96 15.43 12.46
CA GLN A 55 17.62 15.73 13.72
C GLN A 55 17.64 14.53 14.68
N PRO A 56 18.64 14.41 15.57
CA PRO A 56 18.61 13.40 16.63
C PRO A 56 17.45 13.66 17.59
N LEU A 57 16.46 12.75 17.59
CA LEU A 57 15.29 12.83 18.47
C LEU A 57 15.61 12.56 19.96
N VAL A 58 16.84 12.11 20.22
CA VAL A 58 17.37 11.84 21.56
C VAL A 58 18.39 12.93 21.92
N ALA A 59 18.43 13.34 23.18
CA ALA A 59 19.45 14.26 23.66
C ALA A 59 20.84 13.57 23.69
N GLU A 60 21.86 14.24 23.12
CA GLU A 60 23.24 13.76 23.23
C GLU A 60 23.76 13.89 24.67
N LYS A 61 24.58 12.93 25.11
CA LYS A 61 25.22 12.99 26.42
C LYS A 61 26.16 14.20 26.46
N GLY A 62 25.90 15.15 27.36
CA GLY A 62 26.79 16.29 27.64
C GLY A 62 26.30 17.66 27.17
N ILE A 63 25.06 17.77 26.68
CA ILE A 63 24.46 19.07 26.33
C ILE A 63 24.23 19.89 27.61
N SER A 64 24.77 21.11 27.65
CA SER A 64 24.60 22.07 28.76
C SER A 64 23.12 22.28 29.09
N PRO A 65 22.73 22.49 30.36
CA PRO A 65 21.34 22.74 30.77
C PRO A 65 20.70 23.94 30.05
N PHE A 66 21.50 24.86 29.50
CA PHE A 66 21.02 26.01 28.71
C PHE A 66 20.74 25.68 27.23
N SER A 67 21.47 24.76 26.63
CA SER A 67 21.17 24.20 25.30
C SER A 67 19.97 23.24 25.32
N GLY A 68 19.64 22.70 26.50
CA GLY A 68 18.35 22.05 26.75
C GLY A 68 17.17 23.00 26.51
N LEU A 69 17.26 24.27 26.92
CA LEU A 69 16.16 25.23 26.81
C LEU A 69 15.81 25.63 25.36
N SER A 70 16.78 25.74 24.46
CA SER A 70 16.51 25.97 23.03
C SER A 70 15.88 24.74 22.36
N SER A 71 16.13 23.53 22.90
CA SER A 71 15.57 22.27 22.41
C SER A 71 14.21 21.90 23.05
N ILE A 72 13.89 22.47 24.22
CA ILE A 72 12.63 22.29 24.96
C ILE A 72 11.49 23.13 24.35
N LEU A 73 11.81 24.23 23.66
CA LEU A 73 10.82 25.20 23.18
C LEU A 73 10.45 25.04 21.70
N GLY A 74 10.85 23.94 21.06
CA GLY A 74 10.78 23.83 19.60
C GLY A 74 10.01 22.65 19.05
N TRP A 75 9.84 21.52 19.75
CA TRP A 75 9.38 20.27 19.14
C TRP A 75 8.16 19.67 19.85
N ASN A 76 7.21 19.19 19.05
CA ASN A 76 6.08 18.38 19.47
C ASN A 76 6.34 16.95 18.98
N LEU A 77 6.91 16.13 19.87
CA LEU A 77 7.21 14.73 19.60
C LEU A 77 6.11 13.85 20.19
N ASP A 78 5.64 12.89 19.39
CA ASP A 78 4.70 11.87 19.80
C ASP A 78 5.33 10.48 19.63
N ALA A 79 4.85 9.51 20.40
CA ALA A 79 5.28 8.12 20.25
C ALA A 79 4.15 7.12 20.42
N LEU A 80 4.24 6.04 19.63
CA LEU A 80 3.35 4.88 19.72
C LEU A 80 4.15 3.58 19.85
N ALA A 81 3.59 2.58 20.53
CA ALA A 81 4.15 1.24 20.56
C ALA A 81 3.79 0.50 19.27
N LEU A 82 4.79 0.00 18.54
CA LEU A 82 4.58 -0.70 17.27
C LEU A 82 3.93 -2.08 17.45
N THR A 83 3.98 -2.64 18.66
CA THR A 83 3.40 -3.94 19.01
C THR A 83 1.96 -3.84 19.53
N GLN A 84 1.51 -2.62 19.87
CA GLN A 84 0.19 -2.27 20.40
C GLN A 84 -0.23 -0.83 19.98
N PRO A 85 -0.40 -0.56 18.68
CA PRO A 85 -0.61 0.80 18.15
C PRO A 85 -1.93 1.45 18.57
N THR A 86 -2.92 0.66 19.02
CA THR A 86 -4.25 1.13 19.46
C THR A 86 -4.34 1.39 20.96
N ALA A 87 -3.37 0.96 21.76
CA ALA A 87 -3.50 0.96 23.21
C ALA A 87 -3.34 2.36 23.84
N LYS A 88 -2.25 3.08 23.50
CA LYS A 88 -1.92 4.41 24.06
C LYS A 88 -1.02 5.19 23.10
N LEU A 89 -1.11 6.52 23.19
CA LEU A 89 -0.23 7.48 22.52
C LEU A 89 0.46 8.31 23.60
N SER A 90 1.77 8.49 23.47
CA SER A 90 2.53 9.42 24.31
C SER A 90 2.69 10.70 23.52
N ASN A 91 2.18 11.81 24.06
CA ASN A 91 2.18 13.11 23.39
C ASN A 91 3.17 14.06 24.08
N ASN A 92 3.71 15.00 23.30
CA ASN A 92 4.58 16.07 23.79
C ASN A 92 5.78 15.53 24.58
N LEU A 93 6.45 14.53 24.00
CA LEU A 93 7.66 13.95 24.57
C LEU A 93 8.78 15.00 24.56
N PRO A 94 9.39 15.30 25.72
CA PRO A 94 10.59 16.10 25.75
C PRO A 94 11.76 15.33 25.14
N ARG A 95 12.77 16.06 24.67
CA ARG A 95 14.04 15.44 24.28
C ARG A 95 14.73 14.94 25.55
N LEU A 96 14.81 13.62 25.67
CA LEU A 96 15.44 12.91 26.78
C LEU A 96 16.68 12.16 26.28
N SER A 97 17.57 11.77 27.20
CA SER A 97 18.58 10.77 26.85
C SER A 97 17.91 9.44 26.47
N LEU A 98 18.60 8.58 25.72
CA LEU A 98 18.01 7.32 25.23
C LEU A 98 17.43 6.47 26.36
N GLN A 99 18.14 6.41 27.49
CA GLN A 99 17.75 5.60 28.64
C GLN A 99 16.52 6.16 29.36
N GLU A 100 16.45 7.47 29.55
CA GLU A 100 15.29 8.16 30.14
C GLU A 100 14.08 8.04 29.22
N LEU A 101 14.28 8.20 27.91
CA LEU A 101 13.24 8.04 26.90
C LEU A 101 12.67 6.62 26.91
N GLN A 102 13.52 5.59 26.88
CA GLN A 102 13.09 4.19 26.96
C GLN A 102 12.32 3.89 28.25
N THR A 103 12.77 4.43 29.39
CA THR A 103 12.11 4.23 30.67
C THR A 103 10.73 4.87 30.68
N ARG A 104 10.62 6.11 30.17
CA ARG A 104 9.35 6.82 30.04
C ARG A 104 8.38 6.11 29.09
N LEU A 105 8.85 5.72 27.90
CA LEU A 105 8.04 5.00 26.92
C LEU A 105 7.56 3.65 27.47
N LEU A 106 8.40 2.93 28.20
CA LEU A 106 8.01 1.68 28.86
C LEU A 106 6.91 1.91 29.92
N GLN A 107 6.98 3.00 30.68
CA GLN A 107 5.97 3.35 31.68
C GLN A 107 4.65 3.81 31.06
N GLU A 108 4.70 4.61 30.00
CA GLU A 108 3.52 5.22 29.37
C GLU A 108 2.83 4.28 28.37
N LEU A 109 3.61 3.59 27.52
CA LEU A 109 3.14 2.80 26.39
C LEU A 109 3.29 1.29 26.57
N GLY A 110 4.02 0.84 27.60
CA GLY A 110 4.36 -0.56 27.78
C GLY A 110 5.50 -1.03 26.85
N PRO A 111 5.74 -2.35 26.75
CA PRO A 111 6.84 -2.92 25.98
C PRO A 111 6.87 -2.50 24.50
N GLY A 112 8.07 -2.17 24.01
CA GLY A 112 8.32 -1.69 22.66
C GLY A 112 8.52 -2.80 21.62
N PRO A 113 9.10 -2.46 20.44
CA PRO A 113 9.68 -1.16 20.07
C PRO A 113 8.66 -0.03 19.92
N TRP A 114 9.13 1.21 20.02
CA TRP A 114 8.32 2.42 19.88
C TRP A 114 8.74 3.22 18.65
N LEU A 115 7.77 3.79 17.95
CA LEU A 115 8.01 4.74 16.87
C LEU A 115 7.83 6.15 17.42
N ILE A 116 8.84 7.00 17.23
CA ILE A 116 8.82 8.42 17.58
C ILE A 116 8.74 9.23 16.31
N PHE A 117 7.83 10.19 16.26
CA PHE A 117 7.60 11.09 15.14
C PHE A 117 7.14 12.43 15.69
N GLY A 118 7.14 13.47 14.86
CA GLY A 118 6.71 14.77 15.34
C GLY A 118 7.03 15.88 14.38
N ARG A 119 6.78 17.10 14.86
CA ARG A 119 7.06 18.34 14.14
C ARG A 119 7.71 19.34 15.06
N THR A 120 8.38 20.31 14.47
CA THR A 120 8.78 21.52 15.17
C THR A 120 7.58 22.48 15.34
N ASN A 121 7.74 23.54 16.13
CA ASN A 121 6.69 24.53 16.40
C ASN A 121 6.38 25.42 15.19
N ASP A 122 7.32 25.58 14.27
CA ASP A 122 7.14 26.19 12.95
C ASP A 122 6.47 25.24 11.95
N GLY A 123 6.16 23.99 12.34
CA GLY A 123 5.43 23.02 11.54
C GLY A 123 6.30 22.09 10.69
N THR A 124 7.63 22.25 10.75
CA THR A 124 8.62 21.46 10.04
C THR A 124 8.59 20.01 10.52
N SER A 125 8.48 19.07 9.59
CA SER A 125 8.32 17.64 9.88
C SER A 125 9.66 16.97 10.19
N LEU A 126 9.72 16.20 11.27
CA LEU A 126 10.92 15.51 11.72
C LEU A 126 10.94 14.06 11.22
N ARG A 127 12.12 13.57 10.82
CA ARG A 127 12.32 12.17 10.43
C ARG A 127 11.85 11.20 11.53
N PRO A 128 10.87 10.32 11.27
CA PRO A 128 10.44 9.31 12.24
C PRO A 128 11.56 8.32 12.57
N LYS A 129 11.68 7.91 13.84
CA LYS A 129 12.71 6.95 14.30
C LYS A 129 12.13 5.87 15.19
N VAL A 130 12.58 4.64 14.96
CA VAL A 130 12.23 3.49 15.80
C VAL A 130 13.22 3.39 16.96
N VAL A 131 12.71 3.47 18.17
CA VAL A 131 13.46 3.22 19.40
C VAL A 131 13.24 1.77 19.83
N ALA A 132 14.30 0.98 19.77
CA ALA A 132 14.28 -0.40 20.24
C ALA A 132 14.08 -0.45 21.76
N GLN A 133 13.31 -1.44 22.21
CA GLN A 133 13.29 -1.81 23.61
C GLN A 133 14.62 -2.52 23.96
N PRO A 134 15.18 -2.29 25.17
CA PRO A 134 16.28 -3.13 25.66
C PRO A 134 15.89 -4.61 25.64
N PRO A 135 16.83 -5.53 25.34
CA PRO A 135 16.56 -6.96 25.35
C PRO A 135 16.02 -7.38 26.73
N GLY A 136 14.89 -8.08 26.73
CA GLY A 136 14.32 -8.74 27.91
C GLY A 136 14.18 -10.23 27.67
N ASP A 137 14.15 -11.02 28.74
CA ASP A 137 14.22 -12.50 28.70
C ASP A 137 12.98 -13.22 28.15
N ASP A 138 11.91 -12.50 27.78
CA ASP A 138 10.68 -13.15 27.33
C ASP A 138 10.69 -13.41 25.82
N ASP A 139 11.16 -14.60 25.44
CA ASP A 139 11.34 -15.07 24.06
C ASP A 139 10.04 -15.57 23.39
N ARG A 140 8.88 -15.33 24.04
CA ARG A 140 7.58 -15.84 23.59
C ARG A 140 6.86 -14.82 22.74
N GLY A 141 7.05 -14.90 21.42
CA GLY A 141 6.32 -14.08 20.46
C GLY A 141 6.11 -14.81 19.13
N SER A 142 5.13 -14.37 18.37
CA SER A 142 5.02 -14.75 16.96
C SER A 142 6.24 -14.27 16.17
N ALA A 143 6.51 -14.90 15.02
CA ALA A 143 7.62 -14.49 14.15
C ALA A 143 7.56 -13.00 13.77
N LEU A 144 6.36 -12.45 13.57
CA LEU A 144 6.15 -11.02 13.33
C LEU A 144 6.61 -10.17 14.52
N ARG A 145 6.21 -10.53 15.75
CA ARG A 145 6.59 -9.81 16.97
C ARG A 145 8.08 -9.92 17.29
N LEU A 146 8.70 -11.05 16.97
CA LEU A 146 10.15 -11.22 17.09
C LEU A 146 10.91 -10.32 16.10
N ALA A 147 10.41 -10.16 14.87
CA ALA A 147 11.03 -9.26 13.88
C ALA A 147 11.10 -7.81 14.37
N PHE A 148 10.08 -7.31 15.06
CA PHE A 148 10.09 -5.97 15.66
C PHE A 148 11.25 -5.74 16.65
N ARG A 149 11.75 -6.79 17.31
CA ARG A 149 12.83 -6.67 18.30
C ARG A 149 14.22 -6.58 17.68
N ILE A 150 14.35 -6.84 16.38
CA ILE A 150 15.64 -6.77 15.69
C ILE A 150 16.11 -5.31 15.65
N ALA A 151 17.26 -5.03 16.27
CA ALA A 151 17.78 -3.67 16.38
C ALA A 151 18.23 -3.09 15.02
N ARG A 152 18.91 -3.91 14.20
CA ARG A 152 19.47 -3.47 12.91
C ARG A 152 18.39 -3.42 11.84
N ARG A 153 18.18 -2.24 11.23
CA ARG A 153 17.14 -1.98 10.21
C ARG A 153 17.14 -3.01 9.08
N ASP A 154 18.28 -3.24 8.44
CA ASP A 154 18.36 -4.16 7.29
C ASP A 154 17.95 -5.59 7.65
N ALA A 155 18.41 -6.07 8.81
CA ALA A 155 18.05 -7.41 9.28
C ALA A 155 16.57 -7.50 9.68
N ARG A 156 16.00 -6.40 10.18
CA ARG A 156 14.58 -6.28 10.51
C ARG A 156 13.72 -6.31 9.24
N ASP A 157 14.13 -5.60 8.20
CA ASP A 157 13.44 -5.60 6.90
C ASP A 157 13.45 -7.00 6.26
N ASP A 158 14.57 -7.70 6.31
CA ASP A 158 14.66 -9.07 5.79
C ASP A 158 13.81 -10.06 6.59
N ALA A 159 13.75 -9.89 7.92
CA ALA A 159 12.89 -10.69 8.78
C ALA A 159 11.40 -10.45 8.48
N PHE A 160 10.97 -9.19 8.37
CA PHE A 160 9.60 -8.88 7.99
C PHE A 160 9.24 -9.41 6.60
N ALA A 161 10.12 -9.20 5.61
CA ALA A 161 9.89 -9.74 4.27
C ALA A 161 9.79 -11.27 4.27
N THR A 162 10.56 -11.96 5.11
CA THR A 162 10.49 -13.43 5.25
C THR A 162 9.18 -13.88 5.87
N VAL A 163 8.73 -13.21 6.94
CA VAL A 163 7.46 -13.52 7.59
C VAL A 163 6.27 -13.25 6.67
N LEU A 164 6.26 -12.09 6.00
CA LEU A 164 5.17 -11.66 5.13
C LEU A 164 5.11 -12.43 3.79
N LYS A 165 6.16 -13.18 3.43
CA LYS A 165 6.13 -14.07 2.26
C LYS A 165 5.17 -15.25 2.43
N HIS A 166 4.89 -15.63 3.67
CA HIS A 166 4.02 -16.74 4.06
C HIS A 166 2.85 -16.24 4.92
N PRO A 167 1.99 -15.36 4.39
CA PRO A 167 0.93 -14.72 5.18
C PRO A 167 -0.09 -15.71 5.73
N GLU A 168 -0.25 -16.89 5.12
CA GLU A 168 -1.08 -17.99 5.59
C GLU A 168 -0.62 -18.58 6.94
N ALA A 169 0.66 -18.42 7.28
CA ALA A 169 1.22 -18.88 8.56
C ALA A 169 1.05 -17.85 9.68
N LEU A 170 0.60 -16.63 9.37
CA LEU A 170 0.35 -15.59 10.37
C LEU A 170 -0.94 -15.88 11.11
N ASN A 171 -0.89 -15.77 12.44
CA ASN A 171 -2.11 -15.83 13.24
C ASN A 171 -2.95 -14.55 13.05
N ARG A 172 -4.23 -14.62 13.39
CA ARG A 172 -5.16 -13.48 13.28
C ARG A 172 -4.71 -12.25 14.07
N ALA A 173 -4.05 -12.42 15.22
CA ALA A 173 -3.59 -11.31 16.05
C ALA A 173 -2.45 -10.51 15.38
N ASP A 174 -1.58 -11.19 14.62
CA ASP A 174 -0.51 -10.56 13.85
C ASP A 174 -1.06 -9.83 12.63
N LEU A 175 -2.01 -10.42 11.89
CA LEU A 175 -2.70 -9.74 10.80
C LEU A 175 -3.46 -8.50 11.31
N ARG A 176 -4.11 -8.62 12.46
CA ARG A 176 -4.80 -7.50 13.09
C ARG A 176 -3.84 -6.40 13.52
N LEU A 177 -2.66 -6.74 14.03
CA LEU A 177 -1.61 -5.77 14.34
C LEU A 177 -1.23 -4.94 13.11
N LEU A 178 -1.13 -5.55 11.93
CA LEU A 178 -0.82 -4.83 10.68
C LEU A 178 -1.98 -3.91 10.23
N VAL A 179 -3.23 -4.31 10.43
CA VAL A 179 -4.40 -3.43 10.23
C VAL A 179 -4.32 -2.23 11.17
N ASP A 180 -4.09 -2.47 12.46
CA ASP A 180 -4.05 -1.42 13.47
C ASP A 180 -2.87 -0.45 13.22
N LEU A 181 -1.73 -0.94 12.71
CA LEU A 181 -0.61 -0.10 12.27
C LEU A 181 -0.96 0.75 11.06
N SER A 182 -1.73 0.22 10.10
CA SER A 182 -2.16 0.94 8.90
C SER A 182 -3.10 2.10 9.27
N VAL A 183 -4.05 1.84 10.18
CA VAL A 183 -4.93 2.88 10.74
C VAL A 183 -4.11 3.91 11.51
N ALA A 184 -3.19 3.47 12.36
CA ALA A 184 -2.37 4.37 13.16
C ALA A 184 -1.48 5.28 12.31
N ALA A 185 -0.91 4.77 11.21
CA ALA A 185 -0.12 5.54 10.27
C ALA A 185 -0.96 6.65 9.61
N ARG A 186 -2.17 6.29 9.13
CA ARG A 186 -3.09 7.23 8.49
C ARG A 186 -3.52 8.34 9.46
N ASP A 187 -4.03 7.97 10.63
CA ASP A 187 -4.63 8.92 11.57
C ASP A 187 -3.61 9.91 12.14
N ARG A 188 -2.33 9.50 12.22
CA ARG A 188 -1.23 10.31 12.76
C ARG A 188 -0.37 10.94 11.66
N ASN A 189 -0.75 10.75 10.40
CA ASN A 189 -0.01 11.21 9.22
C ASN A 189 1.48 10.83 9.29
N VAL A 190 1.75 9.60 9.71
CA VAL A 190 3.08 8.98 9.72
C VAL A 190 3.28 8.28 8.38
N PRO A 191 4.37 8.56 7.64
CA PRO A 191 4.66 7.86 6.40
C PRO A 191 4.76 6.35 6.62
N VAL A 192 4.09 5.56 5.78
CA VAL A 192 4.14 4.10 5.75
C VAL A 192 5.58 3.57 5.66
N PRO A 193 6.51 4.17 4.88
CA PRO A 193 7.91 3.77 4.87
C PRO A 193 8.62 3.85 6.24
N ALA A 194 8.09 4.60 7.21
CA ALA A 194 8.63 4.66 8.57
C ALA A 194 8.29 3.43 9.43
N ILE A 195 7.26 2.68 9.05
CA ILE A 195 6.85 1.46 9.75
C ILE A 195 7.38 0.27 8.97
N ASP A 196 8.48 -0.31 9.44
CA ASP A 196 9.22 -1.35 8.71
C ASP A 196 8.34 -2.55 8.30
N ALA A 197 7.38 -2.94 9.15
CA ALA A 197 6.43 -4.01 8.86
C ALA A 197 5.51 -3.69 7.66
N LEU A 198 5.00 -2.46 7.57
CA LEU A 198 4.16 -2.03 6.45
C LEU A 198 5.01 -1.78 5.21
N ARG A 199 6.17 -1.13 5.35
CA ARG A 199 7.15 -0.95 4.27
C ARG A 199 7.47 -2.29 3.60
N SER A 200 7.63 -3.35 4.38
CA SER A 200 8.00 -4.68 3.87
C SER A 200 6.96 -5.30 2.93
N LEU A 201 5.73 -4.78 2.89
CA LEU A 201 4.71 -5.18 1.90
C LEU A 201 5.15 -4.88 0.47
N CYS A 202 6.04 -3.91 0.23
CA CYS A 202 6.59 -3.71 -1.12
C CYS A 202 7.43 -4.89 -1.64
N ARG A 203 7.97 -5.72 -0.72
CA ARG A 203 8.76 -6.92 -1.02
C ARG A 203 7.94 -8.21 -0.91
N ALA A 204 6.79 -8.15 -0.26
CA ALA A 204 5.87 -9.27 -0.04
C ALA A 204 4.40 -8.82 -0.23
N PRO A 205 4.00 -8.41 -1.46
CA PRO A 205 2.67 -7.89 -1.72
C PRO A 205 1.56 -8.92 -1.46
N GLN A 206 1.87 -10.22 -1.50
CA GLN A 206 0.93 -11.30 -1.20
C GLN A 206 0.31 -11.24 0.19
N ALA A 207 0.93 -10.54 1.15
CA ALA A 207 0.36 -10.37 2.48
C ALA A 207 -0.80 -9.36 2.52
N ALA A 208 -0.89 -8.44 1.55
CA ALA A 208 -1.87 -7.36 1.60
C ALA A 208 -3.34 -7.85 1.59
N PRO A 209 -3.74 -8.85 0.78
CA PRO A 209 -5.10 -9.39 0.84
C PRO A 209 -5.45 -10.07 2.17
N TRP A 210 -4.46 -10.66 2.86
CA TRP A 210 -4.65 -11.27 4.19
C TRP A 210 -4.87 -10.22 5.29
N ILE A 211 -4.17 -9.10 5.20
CA ILE A 211 -4.41 -7.93 6.06
C ILE A 211 -5.81 -7.38 5.78
N LEU A 212 -6.16 -7.22 4.51
CA LEU A 212 -7.46 -6.68 4.08
C LEU A 212 -8.63 -7.59 4.49
N SER A 213 -8.49 -8.91 4.41
CA SER A 213 -9.53 -9.86 4.83
C SER A 213 -9.78 -9.88 6.35
N THR A 214 -8.84 -9.34 7.13
CA THR A 214 -8.93 -9.21 8.60
C THR A 214 -9.61 -7.90 9.03
N CYS A 215 -9.83 -6.96 8.11
CA CYS A 215 -10.53 -5.70 8.39
C CYS A 215 -12.01 -5.95 8.70
N ASP A 216 -12.47 -5.42 9.83
CA ASP A 216 -13.83 -5.57 10.32
C ASP A 216 -14.66 -4.29 10.03
N THR A 217 -14.04 -3.11 9.95
CA THR A 217 -14.73 -1.83 9.69
C THR A 217 -14.46 -1.25 8.29
N LEU A 218 -15.27 -0.27 7.84
CA LEU A 218 -15.00 0.44 6.58
C LEU A 218 -13.74 1.31 6.69
N GLU A 219 -13.51 1.90 7.85
CA GLU A 219 -12.36 2.74 8.15
C GLU A 219 -11.04 1.98 8.07
N GLU A 220 -11.00 0.76 8.60
CA GLU A 220 -9.85 -0.13 8.49
C GLU A 220 -9.56 -0.51 7.03
N ARG A 221 -10.62 -0.79 6.24
CA ARG A 221 -10.47 -1.11 4.82
C ARG A 221 -9.93 0.08 4.05
N ASP A 222 -10.44 1.29 4.29
CA ASP A 222 -9.91 2.52 3.69
C ASP A 222 -8.43 2.73 4.05
N ALA A 223 -8.06 2.58 5.32
CA ALA A 223 -6.67 2.73 5.75
C ALA A 223 -5.72 1.73 5.07
N VAL A 224 -6.12 0.45 4.97
CA VAL A 224 -5.32 -0.59 4.31
C VAL A 224 -5.25 -0.36 2.80
N ILE A 225 -6.37 -0.03 2.13
CA ILE A 225 -6.41 0.25 0.69
C ILE A 225 -5.50 1.44 0.33
N ARG A 226 -5.52 2.49 1.14
CA ARG A 226 -4.69 3.70 0.96
C ARG A 226 -3.19 3.45 1.07
N LEU A 227 -2.75 2.29 1.58
CA LEU A 227 -1.33 1.91 1.50
C LEU A 227 -0.79 1.97 0.07
N GLN A 228 -1.62 1.81 -0.97
CA GLN A 228 -1.20 1.96 -2.36
C GLN A 228 -0.61 3.35 -2.68
N SER A 229 -1.05 4.41 -1.99
CA SER A 229 -0.52 5.77 -2.23
C SER A 229 0.93 5.95 -1.75
N GLU A 230 1.36 5.15 -0.77
CA GLU A 230 2.71 5.21 -0.20
C GLU A 230 3.53 3.96 -0.52
N LEU A 231 2.88 2.92 -1.05
CA LEU A 231 3.46 1.70 -1.60
C LEU A 231 2.82 1.44 -2.99
N PRO A 232 3.17 2.25 -4.01
CA PRO A 232 2.61 2.14 -5.35
C PRO A 232 2.69 0.74 -5.91
N PHE A 233 1.62 0.36 -6.61
CA PHE A 233 1.51 -0.92 -7.29
C PHE A 233 1.34 -2.13 -6.33
N LEU A 234 1.05 -1.91 -5.04
CA LEU A 234 0.84 -2.98 -4.05
C LEU A 234 -0.22 -4.00 -4.51
N TRP A 235 -1.42 -3.51 -4.84
CA TRP A 235 -2.56 -4.37 -5.19
C TRP A 235 -2.44 -4.98 -6.58
N CYS A 236 -1.90 -4.22 -7.54
CA CYS A 236 -1.70 -4.68 -8.91
C CYS A 236 -0.62 -5.76 -9.03
N ALA A 237 0.32 -5.82 -8.07
CA ALA A 237 1.33 -6.86 -7.99
C ALA A 237 0.82 -8.15 -7.33
N THR A 238 -0.40 -8.16 -6.78
CA THR A 238 -0.86 -9.31 -6.01
C THR A 238 -1.58 -10.32 -6.91
N GLU A 239 -1.21 -11.60 -6.79
CA GLU A 239 -1.93 -12.67 -7.47
C GLU A 239 -3.34 -12.85 -6.91
N VAL A 240 -4.29 -13.10 -7.80
CA VAL A 240 -5.70 -13.38 -7.47
C VAL A 240 -5.81 -14.59 -6.54
N GLU A 241 -4.93 -15.58 -6.65
CA GLU A 241 -4.91 -16.73 -5.77
C GLU A 241 -4.74 -16.35 -4.29
N HIS A 242 -3.93 -15.33 -3.99
CA HIS A 242 -3.75 -14.84 -2.62
C HIS A 242 -5.01 -14.13 -2.10
N TRP A 243 -5.73 -13.41 -2.96
CA TRP A 243 -7.04 -12.85 -2.61
C TRP A 243 -8.05 -13.96 -2.30
N VAL A 244 -8.16 -14.93 -3.20
CA VAL A 244 -9.08 -16.08 -3.05
C VAL A 244 -8.78 -16.83 -1.76
N SER A 245 -7.51 -17.14 -1.49
CA SER A 245 -7.09 -17.85 -0.29
C SER A 245 -7.40 -17.07 0.98
N ALA A 246 -7.02 -15.79 1.04
CA ALA A 246 -7.26 -14.93 2.21
C ALA A 246 -8.75 -14.80 2.56
N PHE A 247 -9.60 -14.58 1.55
CA PHE A 247 -11.04 -14.43 1.77
C PHE A 247 -11.73 -15.77 2.01
N ARG A 248 -11.25 -16.88 1.44
CA ARG A 248 -11.77 -18.22 1.76
C ARG A 248 -11.48 -18.58 3.21
N THR A 249 -10.24 -18.38 3.68
CA THR A 249 -9.90 -18.57 5.09
C THR A 249 -10.74 -17.68 6.02
N ARG A 250 -11.10 -16.47 5.58
CA ARG A 250 -12.00 -15.59 6.34
C ARG A 250 -13.42 -16.16 6.44
N ILE A 251 -13.96 -16.73 5.37
CA ILE A 251 -15.25 -17.44 5.39
C ILE A 251 -15.17 -18.62 6.37
N ASP A 252 -14.18 -19.50 6.22
CA ASP A 252 -14.04 -20.70 7.07
C ASP A 252 -13.94 -20.33 8.56
N GLU A 253 -13.26 -19.23 8.90
CA GLU A 253 -13.19 -18.72 10.27
C GLU A 253 -14.53 -18.13 10.76
N LEU A 254 -15.28 -17.45 9.89
CA LEU A 254 -16.61 -16.95 10.23
C LEU A 254 -17.59 -18.10 10.43
N GLU A 255 -17.60 -19.10 9.54
CA GLU A 255 -18.45 -20.29 9.65
C GLU A 255 -18.16 -21.02 10.97
N ARG A 256 -16.89 -21.32 11.27
CA ARG A 256 -16.50 -21.93 12.56
C ARG A 256 -16.87 -21.10 13.79
N ARG A 257 -16.98 -19.77 13.67
CA ARG A 257 -17.45 -18.90 14.76
C ARG A 257 -18.98 -18.91 14.89
N LEU A 258 -19.70 -18.89 13.77
CA LEU A 258 -21.16 -18.94 13.74
C LEU A 258 -21.68 -20.30 14.21
N GLU A 259 -21.06 -21.41 13.79
CA GLU A 259 -21.38 -22.76 14.26
C GLU A 259 -21.23 -22.89 15.77
N ARG A 260 -20.14 -22.37 16.35
CA ARG A 260 -19.93 -22.35 17.81
C ARG A 260 -20.97 -21.54 18.58
N LEU A 261 -21.63 -20.60 17.90
CA LEU A 261 -22.69 -19.76 18.46
C LEU A 261 -24.09 -20.27 18.06
N GLU A 262 -24.18 -21.42 17.38
CA GLU A 262 -25.43 -22.01 16.87
C GLU A 262 -26.19 -21.08 15.92
N LEU A 263 -25.46 -20.26 15.15
CA LEU A 263 -26.00 -19.32 14.16
C LEU A 263 -25.88 -19.85 12.72
N PRO A 264 -26.72 -19.37 11.77
CA PRO A 264 -26.64 -19.77 10.37
C PRO A 264 -25.30 -19.44 9.71
N THR A 265 -24.62 -20.42 9.13
CA THR A 265 -23.31 -20.25 8.47
C THR A 265 -23.38 -19.54 7.12
N ALA A 266 -24.55 -19.56 6.47
CA ALA A 266 -24.79 -18.86 5.20
C ALA A 266 -24.48 -17.34 5.28
N ASP A 267 -24.50 -16.76 6.48
CA ASP A 267 -24.15 -15.35 6.72
C ASP A 267 -22.66 -15.04 6.53
N ALA A 268 -21.78 -16.03 6.63
CA ALA A 268 -20.35 -15.84 6.41
C ALA A 268 -20.04 -15.38 4.97
N GLY A 269 -20.63 -16.07 3.98
CA GLY A 269 -20.49 -15.72 2.57
C GLY A 269 -21.07 -14.33 2.25
N ARG A 270 -22.22 -14.00 2.83
CA ARG A 270 -22.85 -12.66 2.67
C ARG A 270 -21.99 -11.55 3.26
N ASN A 271 -21.42 -11.78 4.45
CA ASN A 271 -20.53 -10.82 5.10
C ASN A 271 -19.27 -10.54 4.25
N VAL A 272 -18.65 -11.59 3.73
CA VAL A 272 -17.48 -11.45 2.85
C VAL A 272 -17.82 -10.78 1.53
N ALA A 273 -18.96 -11.13 0.90
CA ALA A 273 -19.42 -10.45 -0.30
C ALA A 273 -19.66 -8.95 -0.08
N ALA A 274 -20.26 -8.58 1.06
CA ALA A 274 -20.44 -7.17 1.43
C ALA A 274 -19.10 -6.45 1.63
N ALA A 275 -18.11 -7.09 2.27
CA ALA A 275 -16.77 -6.54 2.42
C ALA A 275 -16.06 -6.33 1.07
N LEU A 276 -16.17 -7.29 0.14
CA LEU A 276 -15.65 -7.16 -1.22
C LEU A 276 -16.35 -6.04 -2.01
N GLY A 277 -17.66 -5.87 -1.82
CA GLY A 277 -18.41 -4.75 -2.40
C GLY A 277 -17.92 -3.39 -1.88
N GLN A 278 -17.64 -3.28 -0.58
CA GLN A 278 -17.06 -2.06 0.00
C GLN A 278 -15.65 -1.76 -0.53
N ILE A 279 -14.83 -2.78 -0.75
CA ILE A 279 -13.51 -2.62 -1.36
C ILE A 279 -13.64 -2.04 -2.77
N ALA A 280 -14.57 -2.56 -3.58
CA ALA A 280 -14.83 -2.06 -4.93
C ALA A 280 -15.38 -0.61 -4.94
N ASP A 281 -16.14 -0.21 -3.92
CA ASP A 281 -16.63 1.16 -3.77
C ASP A 281 -15.52 2.13 -3.33
N LEU A 282 -14.61 1.69 -2.45
CA LEU A 282 -13.49 2.51 -1.95
C LEU A 282 -12.40 2.74 -3.01
N GLU A 283 -12.03 1.69 -3.75
CA GLU A 283 -11.03 1.77 -4.82
C GLU A 283 -11.55 1.05 -6.06
N PRO A 284 -12.15 1.78 -7.02
CA PRO A 284 -12.72 1.19 -8.23
C PRO A 284 -11.71 0.37 -9.06
N GLY A 285 -10.41 0.68 -8.99
CA GLY A 285 -9.35 -0.11 -9.62
C GLY A 285 -9.27 -1.55 -9.11
N LEU A 286 -9.80 -1.84 -7.92
CA LEU A 286 -9.85 -3.18 -7.33
C LEU A 286 -11.15 -3.93 -7.59
N ALA A 287 -12.13 -3.32 -8.27
CA ALA A 287 -13.44 -3.93 -8.50
C ALA A 287 -13.33 -5.31 -9.18
N THR A 288 -12.45 -5.46 -10.17
CA THR A 288 -12.22 -6.76 -10.83
C THR A 288 -11.60 -7.80 -9.89
N HIS A 289 -10.65 -7.43 -9.03
CA HIS A 289 -10.08 -8.34 -8.03
C HIS A 289 -11.15 -8.79 -7.04
N ALA A 290 -11.93 -7.84 -6.51
CA ALA A 290 -13.02 -8.12 -5.59
C ALA A 290 -14.08 -9.04 -6.21
N TRP A 291 -14.42 -8.79 -7.48
CA TRP A 291 -15.34 -9.62 -8.23
C TRP A 291 -14.81 -11.05 -8.44
N ILE A 292 -13.63 -11.21 -9.02
CA ILE A 292 -13.07 -12.55 -9.25
C ILE A 292 -12.94 -13.32 -7.92
N THR A 293 -12.56 -12.64 -6.85
CA THR A 293 -12.51 -13.24 -5.52
C THR A 293 -13.89 -13.72 -5.08
N PHE A 294 -14.92 -12.88 -5.22
CA PHE A 294 -16.29 -13.24 -4.89
C PHE A 294 -16.77 -14.48 -5.69
N LEU A 295 -16.52 -14.53 -7.00
CA LEU A 295 -16.82 -15.68 -7.87
C LEU A 295 -16.27 -17.00 -7.33
N LEU A 296 -15.02 -16.97 -6.90
CA LEU A 296 -14.25 -18.17 -6.57
C LEU A 296 -14.40 -18.60 -5.11
N VAL A 297 -14.94 -17.73 -4.26
CA VAL A 297 -14.99 -17.94 -2.81
C VAL A 297 -16.42 -18.01 -2.28
N ALA A 298 -17.38 -17.24 -2.81
CA ALA A 298 -18.75 -17.20 -2.31
C ALA A 298 -19.85 -17.22 -3.40
N PRO A 299 -19.76 -18.06 -4.47
CA PRO A 299 -20.72 -18.03 -5.58
C PRO A 299 -22.16 -18.46 -5.21
N ARG A 300 -22.37 -19.00 -3.99
CA ARG A 300 -23.65 -19.55 -3.53
C ARG A 300 -24.37 -18.68 -2.50
N ALA A 301 -23.85 -17.49 -2.20
CA ALA A 301 -24.54 -16.58 -1.30
C ALA A 301 -25.76 -15.98 -2.01
N ASP A 302 -26.95 -16.10 -1.41
CA ASP A 302 -28.13 -15.36 -1.85
C ASP A 302 -27.86 -13.86 -1.61
N LEU A 303 -27.42 -13.19 -2.67
CA LEU A 303 -27.04 -11.78 -2.62
C LEU A 303 -28.19 -10.89 -3.09
N GLU A 304 -28.29 -9.72 -2.46
CA GLU A 304 -29.17 -8.68 -2.97
C GLU A 304 -28.68 -8.17 -4.33
N PRO A 305 -29.59 -7.90 -5.29
CA PRO A 305 -29.23 -7.41 -6.62
C PRO A 305 -28.33 -6.16 -6.61
N GLY A 306 -28.49 -5.29 -5.60
CA GLY A 306 -27.64 -4.11 -5.44
C GLY A 306 -26.18 -4.43 -5.11
N LEU A 307 -25.90 -5.52 -4.39
CA LEU A 307 -24.54 -5.96 -4.09
C LEU A 307 -23.89 -6.61 -5.31
N ILE A 308 -24.64 -7.40 -6.07
CA ILE A 308 -24.20 -7.95 -7.37
C ILE A 308 -23.86 -6.80 -8.31
N GLY A 309 -24.74 -5.79 -8.42
CA GLY A 309 -24.50 -4.61 -9.24
C GLY A 309 -23.23 -3.85 -8.87
N ARG A 310 -22.87 -3.76 -7.58
CA ARG A 310 -21.62 -3.14 -7.13
C ARG A 310 -20.38 -3.95 -7.52
N LEU A 311 -20.39 -5.26 -7.27
CA LEU A 311 -19.29 -6.16 -7.60
C LEU A 311 -19.08 -6.30 -9.12
N CYS A 312 -20.16 -6.20 -9.90
CA CYS A 312 -20.13 -6.28 -11.36
C CYS A 312 -19.86 -4.95 -12.08
N ARG A 313 -19.51 -3.86 -11.37
CA ARG A 313 -19.07 -2.61 -12.00
C ARG A 313 -17.74 -2.83 -12.72
N ARG A 314 -17.80 -3.24 -13.98
CA ARG A 314 -16.65 -3.36 -14.88
C ARG A 314 -16.54 -2.10 -15.76
N PRO A 315 -15.32 -1.74 -16.19
CA PRO A 315 -15.16 -0.83 -17.31
C PRO A 315 -15.93 -1.39 -18.50
N LYS A 316 -16.76 -0.56 -19.13
CA LYS A 316 -17.53 -0.94 -20.34
C LYS A 316 -16.65 -0.86 -21.58
N GLU A 317 -15.60 -0.06 -21.48
CA GLU A 317 -14.64 0.23 -22.53
C GLU A 317 -13.81 -1.01 -22.88
N THR A 318 -13.61 -1.20 -24.17
CA THR A 318 -12.69 -2.22 -24.67
C THR A 318 -11.23 -1.77 -24.47
N LEU A 319 -10.28 -2.73 -24.42
CA LEU A 319 -8.85 -2.40 -24.38
C LEU A 319 -8.42 -1.50 -25.53
N ARG A 320 -9.07 -1.61 -26.70
CA ARG A 320 -8.81 -0.77 -27.88
C ARG A 320 -9.27 0.66 -27.64
N GLU A 321 -10.48 0.85 -27.11
CA GLU A 321 -11.03 2.17 -26.78
C GLU A 321 -10.20 2.86 -25.70
N LEU A 322 -9.77 2.12 -24.66
CA LEU A 322 -8.88 2.65 -23.62
C LEU A 322 -7.53 3.09 -24.19
N ALA A 323 -6.92 2.28 -25.07
CA ALA A 323 -5.67 2.62 -25.73
C ALA A 323 -5.81 3.84 -26.65
N GLU A 324 -6.90 3.93 -27.41
CA GLU A 324 -7.18 5.05 -28.31
C GLU A 324 -7.44 6.35 -27.54
N ALA A 325 -8.23 6.30 -26.47
CA ALA A 325 -8.44 7.43 -25.58
C ALA A 325 -7.13 7.89 -24.93
N PHE A 326 -6.29 6.94 -24.50
CA PHE A 326 -4.96 7.27 -23.98
C PHE A 326 -4.07 7.96 -25.01
N VAL A 327 -3.92 7.39 -26.20
CA VAL A 327 -3.08 7.97 -27.26
C VAL A 327 -3.60 9.36 -27.66
N THR A 328 -4.91 9.56 -27.72
CA THR A 328 -5.53 10.87 -28.01
C THR A 328 -5.23 11.89 -26.92
N ARG A 329 -5.20 11.49 -25.63
CA ARG A 329 -4.81 12.38 -24.53
C ARG A 329 -3.31 12.72 -24.53
N GLN A 330 -2.47 11.76 -24.93
CA GLN A 330 -1.01 11.91 -24.91
C GLN A 330 -0.44 12.47 -26.21
N SER A 331 -1.18 12.46 -27.33
CA SER A 331 -0.75 13.06 -28.60
C SER A 331 -0.54 14.57 -28.49
N GLU A 332 -1.04 15.19 -27.42
CA GLU A 332 -0.80 16.59 -27.10
C GLU A 332 0.27 16.79 -26.01
N HIS A 333 0.63 15.76 -25.22
CA HIS A 333 1.37 15.92 -23.96
C HIS A 333 2.19 14.67 -23.55
N ARG A 334 3.39 14.90 -23.00
CA ARG A 334 4.38 13.98 -22.40
C ARG A 334 5.20 13.11 -23.35
N GLU A 335 6.52 13.11 -23.10
CA GLU A 335 7.38 12.02 -23.57
C GLU A 335 7.13 10.78 -22.70
N PRO A 336 6.76 9.64 -23.29
CA PRO A 336 6.57 8.41 -22.54
C PRO A 336 7.92 7.89 -22.01
N PRO A 337 7.93 7.19 -20.86
CA PRO A 337 9.14 6.59 -20.31
C PRO A 337 9.73 5.57 -21.29
N THR A 338 11.02 5.74 -21.60
CA THR A 338 11.76 4.83 -22.48
C THR A 338 12.33 3.63 -21.71
N GLY A 339 12.52 2.50 -22.39
CA GLY A 339 13.25 1.36 -21.84
C GLY A 339 12.43 0.44 -20.92
N LEU A 340 11.10 0.51 -21.00
CA LEU A 340 10.23 -0.41 -20.25
C LEU A 340 10.26 -1.82 -20.85
N HIS A 341 10.27 -1.95 -22.18
CA HIS A 341 10.34 -3.23 -22.90
C HIS A 341 9.26 -4.24 -22.46
N LEU A 342 8.06 -3.74 -22.14
CA LEU A 342 6.92 -4.53 -21.67
C LEU A 342 6.12 -5.12 -22.84
N ALA A 343 6.03 -4.40 -23.96
CA ALA A 343 5.35 -4.89 -25.17
C ALA A 343 5.99 -6.17 -25.72
N GLY A 344 7.32 -6.33 -25.56
CA GLY A 344 8.05 -7.53 -25.95
C GLY A 344 7.67 -8.80 -25.18
N LEU A 345 7.03 -8.66 -24.01
CA LEU A 345 6.54 -9.79 -23.20
C LEU A 345 5.19 -10.32 -23.68
N LEU A 346 4.53 -9.62 -24.62
CA LEU A 346 3.19 -9.94 -25.13
C LEU A 346 3.14 -9.88 -26.67
N PRO A 347 3.97 -10.66 -27.39
CA PRO A 347 4.04 -10.60 -28.85
C PRO A 347 2.70 -10.91 -29.52
N GLU A 348 1.86 -11.73 -28.91
CA GLU A 348 0.53 -12.11 -29.40
C GLU A 348 -0.52 -11.01 -29.29
N ARG A 349 -0.23 -9.91 -28.59
CA ARG A 349 -1.13 -8.76 -28.42
C ARG A 349 -0.67 -7.53 -29.23
N ARG A 350 0.31 -7.70 -30.12
CA ARG A 350 0.92 -6.64 -30.92
C ARG A 350 -0.09 -5.78 -31.70
N GLU A 351 -1.17 -6.39 -32.17
CA GLU A 351 -2.28 -5.71 -32.88
C GLU A 351 -2.91 -4.54 -32.08
N LEU A 352 -2.79 -4.54 -30.75
CA LEU A 352 -3.35 -3.48 -29.90
C LEU A 352 -2.58 -2.16 -29.98
N TRP A 353 -1.28 -2.20 -30.30
CA TRP A 353 -0.41 -1.03 -30.26
C TRP A 353 0.45 -0.81 -31.50
N GLU A 354 0.49 -1.73 -32.45
CA GLU A 354 1.29 -1.59 -33.68
C GLU A 354 0.92 -0.37 -34.54
N ARG A 355 -0.32 0.13 -34.39
CA ARG A 355 -0.83 1.30 -35.11
C ARG A 355 -0.41 2.64 -34.49
N TYR A 356 0.20 2.62 -33.30
CA TYR A 356 0.62 3.82 -32.58
C TYR A 356 2.13 3.98 -32.61
N ASP A 357 2.62 5.13 -32.13
CA ASP A 357 4.04 5.34 -31.92
C ASP A 357 4.60 4.24 -30.99
N PRO A 358 5.74 3.60 -31.34
CA PRO A 358 6.39 2.59 -30.51
C PRO A 358 6.61 3.03 -29.06
N ALA A 359 6.76 4.33 -28.82
CA ALA A 359 6.94 4.90 -27.50
C ALA A 359 5.72 4.69 -26.57
N PHE A 360 4.52 4.51 -27.12
CA PHE A 360 3.29 4.21 -26.35
C PHE A 360 3.02 2.71 -26.17
N ALA A 361 3.69 1.85 -26.94
CA ALA A 361 3.45 0.40 -26.93
C ALA A 361 3.65 -0.19 -25.53
N ASP A 362 4.72 0.22 -24.84
CA ASP A 362 5.03 -0.28 -23.51
C ASP A 362 4.00 0.16 -22.44
N LEU A 363 3.46 1.38 -22.56
CA LEU A 363 2.45 1.90 -21.64
C LEU A 363 1.10 1.18 -21.82
N ILE A 364 0.73 0.86 -23.06
CA ILE A 364 -0.47 0.09 -23.38
C ILE A 364 -0.30 -1.37 -22.93
N ALA A 365 0.90 -1.95 -23.09
CA ALA A 365 1.19 -3.33 -22.71
C ALA A 365 1.27 -3.54 -21.19
N ALA A 366 1.75 -2.54 -20.44
CA ALA A 366 2.00 -2.65 -19.00
C ALA A 366 0.83 -3.19 -18.16
N PRO A 367 -0.42 -2.69 -18.29
CA PRO A 367 -1.55 -3.23 -17.55
C PRO A 367 -1.91 -4.68 -17.94
N LEU A 368 -1.65 -5.10 -19.19
CA LEU A 368 -1.86 -6.48 -19.62
C LEU A 368 -0.79 -7.43 -19.05
N VAL A 369 0.45 -6.96 -18.98
CA VAL A 369 1.54 -7.70 -18.31
C VAL A 369 1.20 -7.90 -16.83
N ALA A 370 0.76 -6.83 -16.16
CA ALA A 370 0.30 -6.90 -14.77
C ALA A 370 -0.90 -7.83 -14.60
N ALA A 371 -1.89 -7.81 -15.50
CA ALA A 371 -3.02 -8.73 -15.47
C ALA A 371 -2.57 -10.20 -15.55
N ARG A 372 -1.59 -10.52 -16.41
CA ARG A 372 -1.04 -11.88 -16.49
C ARG A 372 -0.25 -12.30 -15.27
N MET A 373 0.51 -11.38 -14.67
CA MET A 373 1.18 -11.64 -13.39
C MET A 373 0.15 -11.90 -12.29
N ALA A 374 -0.85 -11.03 -12.16
CA ALA A 374 -1.93 -11.19 -11.17
C ALA A 374 -2.77 -12.46 -11.39
N ALA A 375 -2.90 -12.92 -12.64
CA ALA A 375 -3.56 -14.18 -12.98
C ALA A 375 -2.65 -15.42 -12.82
N GLY A 376 -1.39 -15.28 -12.39
CA GLY A 376 -0.42 -16.37 -12.25
C GLY A 376 0.10 -16.95 -13.58
N LYS A 377 -0.17 -16.28 -14.71
CA LYS A 377 0.23 -16.73 -16.06
C LYS A 377 1.62 -16.21 -16.48
N LEU A 378 2.15 -15.24 -15.75
CA LEU A 378 3.50 -14.71 -15.95
C LEU A 378 4.20 -14.64 -14.59
N HIS A 379 5.44 -15.13 -14.53
CA HIS A 379 6.21 -15.11 -13.29
C HIS A 379 6.49 -13.67 -12.83
N GLN A 380 6.28 -13.40 -11.53
CA GLN A 380 6.56 -12.10 -10.94
C GLN A 380 8.07 -11.87 -10.83
N ASN A 381 8.60 -11.03 -11.72
CA ASN A 381 10.00 -10.58 -11.66
C ASN A 381 10.05 -9.15 -11.10
N PRO A 382 10.86 -8.85 -10.07
CA PRO A 382 11.00 -7.51 -9.51
C PRO A 382 11.29 -6.41 -10.54
N GLN A 383 12.05 -6.72 -11.58
CA GLN A 383 12.34 -5.78 -12.67
C GLN A 383 11.10 -5.47 -13.51
N VAL A 384 10.30 -6.50 -13.82
CA VAL A 384 9.05 -6.35 -14.59
C VAL A 384 8.02 -5.60 -13.77
N VAL A 385 7.89 -5.93 -12.48
CA VAL A 385 7.06 -5.19 -11.52
C VAL A 385 7.47 -3.71 -11.45
N GLY A 386 8.77 -3.41 -11.38
CA GLY A 386 9.28 -2.04 -11.40
C GLY A 386 8.93 -1.27 -12.69
N ARG A 387 8.98 -1.94 -13.84
CA ARG A 387 8.57 -1.36 -15.14
C ARG A 387 7.06 -1.13 -15.22
N CYS A 388 6.24 -2.07 -14.73
CA CYS A 388 4.80 -1.89 -14.63
C CYS A 388 4.43 -0.74 -13.68
N ARG A 389 5.12 -0.61 -12.54
CA ARG A 389 4.97 0.54 -11.63
C ARG A 389 5.31 1.85 -12.32
N ALA A 390 6.34 1.88 -13.16
CA ALA A 390 6.70 3.05 -13.95
C ALA A 390 5.61 3.47 -14.94
N ALA A 391 4.97 2.51 -15.61
CA ALA A 391 3.82 2.79 -16.45
C ALA A 391 2.59 3.25 -15.64
N TRP A 392 2.35 2.65 -14.47
CA TRP A 392 1.26 3.03 -13.57
C TRP A 392 1.39 4.48 -13.08
N LEU A 393 2.58 4.92 -12.67
CA LEU A 393 2.81 6.33 -12.30
C LEU A 393 2.69 7.30 -13.47
N HIS A 394 2.97 6.84 -14.68
CA HIS A 394 2.81 7.67 -15.86
C HIS A 394 1.33 7.95 -16.15
N ASP A 395 0.48 6.91 -16.21
CA ASP A 395 -0.96 7.07 -16.44
C ASP A 395 -1.75 6.03 -15.64
N ARG A 396 -2.04 6.37 -14.37
CA ARG A 396 -2.81 5.54 -13.43
C ARG A 396 -4.18 5.16 -13.99
N GLN A 397 -4.87 6.12 -14.61
CA GLN A 397 -6.22 5.92 -15.13
C GLN A 397 -6.26 4.86 -16.23
N LEU A 398 -5.38 4.96 -17.23
CA LEU A 398 -5.24 3.93 -18.26
C LEU A 398 -4.90 2.60 -17.60
N PHE A 399 -3.90 2.60 -16.72
CA PHE A 399 -3.35 1.38 -16.15
C PHE A 399 -4.42 0.59 -15.39
N GLU A 400 -5.12 1.23 -14.44
CA GLU A 400 -6.11 0.56 -13.59
C GLU A 400 -7.33 0.11 -14.40
N SER A 401 -7.80 0.93 -15.35
CA SER A 401 -8.93 0.58 -16.21
C SER A 401 -8.61 -0.60 -17.13
N ALA A 402 -7.44 -0.57 -17.78
CA ALA A 402 -7.02 -1.64 -18.67
C ALA A 402 -6.66 -2.93 -17.91
N LEU A 403 -6.07 -2.82 -16.72
CA LEU A 403 -5.82 -3.95 -15.82
C LEU A 403 -7.13 -4.62 -15.45
N ALA A 404 -8.14 -3.86 -15.05
CA ALA A 404 -9.45 -4.38 -14.68
C ALA A 404 -10.13 -5.15 -15.83
N VAL A 405 -10.01 -4.68 -17.08
CA VAL A 405 -10.54 -5.39 -18.26
C VAL A 405 -9.70 -6.63 -18.58
N ALA A 406 -8.38 -6.51 -18.58
CA ALA A 406 -7.47 -7.60 -18.95
C ALA A 406 -7.52 -8.75 -17.92
N LEU A 407 -7.50 -8.44 -16.63
CA LEU A 407 -7.54 -9.44 -15.56
C LEU A 407 -8.82 -10.27 -15.61
N GLY A 408 -9.97 -9.63 -15.86
CA GLY A 408 -11.23 -10.33 -16.04
C GLY A 408 -11.18 -11.38 -17.16
N ARG A 409 -10.48 -11.07 -18.27
CA ARG A 409 -10.29 -12.00 -19.41
C ARG A 409 -9.26 -13.08 -19.13
N GLU A 410 -8.23 -12.79 -18.34
CA GLU A 410 -7.18 -13.74 -18.04
C GLU A 410 -7.63 -14.78 -16.99
N THR A 411 -8.52 -14.41 -16.06
CA THR A 411 -8.90 -15.30 -14.94
C THR A 411 -10.27 -15.97 -15.11
N ILE A 412 -11.20 -15.38 -15.85
CA ILE A 412 -12.55 -15.94 -16.05
C ILE A 412 -12.63 -16.56 -17.44
N ASP A 413 -12.79 -17.88 -17.50
CA ASP A 413 -13.06 -18.57 -18.76
C ASP A 413 -14.39 -18.09 -19.37
N PRO A 414 -14.51 -17.92 -20.70
CA PRO A 414 -15.73 -17.41 -21.34
C PRO A 414 -17.01 -18.19 -20.95
N GLY A 415 -16.88 -19.48 -20.69
CA GLY A 415 -18.00 -20.36 -20.29
C GLY A 415 -18.51 -20.15 -18.86
N THR A 416 -17.73 -19.52 -17.98
CA THR A 416 -18.14 -19.21 -16.60
C THR A 416 -19.07 -18.00 -16.55
N THR A 417 -18.88 -17.04 -17.47
CA THR A 417 -19.75 -15.86 -17.62
C THR A 417 -21.16 -16.23 -18.08
N GLN A 418 -21.31 -17.21 -18.98
CA GLN A 418 -22.62 -17.71 -19.44
C GLN A 418 -23.43 -18.42 -18.35
N ARG A 419 -22.80 -18.90 -17.27
CA ARG A 419 -23.51 -19.54 -16.15
C ARG A 419 -24.09 -18.54 -15.14
N MET A 420 -23.82 -17.25 -15.30
CA MET A 420 -24.16 -16.22 -14.32
C MET A 420 -24.97 -15.05 -14.91
N ASP A 421 -25.52 -15.21 -16.12
CA ASP A 421 -26.66 -14.41 -16.60
C ASP A 421 -27.95 -14.86 -15.88
N LEU A 422 -27.95 -14.73 -14.54
CA LEU A 422 -29.10 -14.84 -13.65
C LEU A 422 -29.26 -13.56 -12.85
#